data_AF-A0A6P8VY63-F1
#
_entry.id   AF-A0A6P8VY63-F1
#
_cell.length_a   1.000
_cell.length_b   1.000
_cell.length_c   1.000
_cell.angle_alpha   90.00
_cell.angle_beta   90.00
_cell.angle_gamma   90.00
#
_symmetry.space_group_name_H-M   'P 1'
#
loop_
_entity.id
_entity.type
_entity.pdbx_description
1 polymer ?
#
loop_
_entity_poly.entity_id
_entity_poly.type
_entity_poly.pdbx_seq_one_letter_code
_entity_poly.pdbx_strand_id
1 'polypeptide(L)'
;MEKHNYESAAEAIVAVRDNKLHAFIWDSAVLEFEASQKCDLVTTGELFFRSGFGIGMRKDSPWKQNVSLAILSSHENGFMEDLDKTWVRYQECDSRSNAPATLTFENMAGVFMLVAGGIVAGIFLIFIEIAYKRHKDARRKQMQLAFAAVNVWRKNLQDRKSRAEAESQTSFRSITATSDLKRRVASGDATPYPTDITGQLNLSDPSVSTVV
;
A
#
# COMPACT_ATOMS: atom_id res chain seq x y z
N MET A 1 -11.98 1.70 -54.43
CA MET A 1 -12.16 1.94 -52.98
C MET A 1 -13.43 1.22 -52.59
N GLU A 2 -13.38 -0.06 -52.19
CA GLU A 2 -14.61 -0.89 -52.19
C GLU A 2 -14.57 -2.11 -51.27
N LYS A 3 -13.52 -2.30 -50.47
CA LYS A 3 -13.33 -3.59 -49.76
C LYS A 3 -14.25 -3.78 -48.55
N HIS A 4 -14.92 -2.73 -48.08
CA HIS A 4 -15.68 -2.74 -46.81
C HIS A 4 -17.08 -2.12 -46.91
N ASN A 5 -17.56 -1.87 -48.13
CA ASN A 5 -18.93 -1.37 -48.32
C ASN A 5 -19.90 -2.55 -48.27
N TYR A 6 -21.06 -2.32 -47.66
CA TYR A 6 -22.17 -3.26 -47.63
C TYR A 6 -23.29 -2.72 -48.53
N GLU A 7 -23.97 -3.61 -49.25
CA GLU A 7 -25.07 -3.24 -50.15
C GLU A 7 -26.32 -2.81 -49.39
N SER A 8 -26.47 -3.26 -48.13
CA SER A 8 -27.63 -2.96 -47.28
C SER A 8 -27.22 -2.60 -45.86
N ALA A 9 -27.95 -1.65 -45.27
CA ALA A 9 -27.77 -1.26 -43.88
C ALA A 9 -28.00 -2.45 -42.92
N ALA A 10 -28.95 -3.34 -43.22
CA ALA A 10 -29.25 -4.51 -42.38
C ALA A 10 -28.04 -5.46 -42.27
N GLU A 11 -27.34 -5.70 -43.39
CA GLU A 11 -26.13 -6.54 -43.42
C GLU A 11 -24.99 -5.88 -42.64
N ALA A 12 -24.82 -4.57 -42.80
CA ALA A 12 -23.81 -3.81 -42.07
C ALA A 12 -24.04 -3.84 -40.56
N ILE A 13 -25.29 -3.66 -40.10
CA ILE A 13 -25.67 -3.72 -38.68
C ILE A 13 -25.35 -5.10 -38.10
N VAL A 14 -25.66 -6.18 -38.83
CA VAL A 14 -25.31 -7.54 -38.41
C VAL A 14 -23.79 -7.74 -38.37
N ALA A 15 -23.05 -7.21 -39.34
CA ALA A 15 -21.59 -7.29 -39.34
C ALA A 15 -20.94 -6.54 -38.16
N VAL A 16 -21.54 -5.42 -37.71
CA VAL A 16 -21.09 -4.72 -36.49
C VAL A 16 -21.34 -5.58 -35.26
N ARG A 17 -22.54 -6.16 -35.12
CA ARG A 17 -22.87 -7.09 -34.04
C ARG A 17 -21.94 -8.31 -33.99
N ASP A 18 -21.60 -8.86 -35.15
CA ASP A 18 -20.71 -10.02 -35.29
C ASP A 18 -19.22 -9.69 -35.06
N ASN A 19 -18.87 -8.43 -34.70
CA ASN A 19 -17.49 -7.94 -34.59
C ASN A 19 -16.67 -8.08 -35.88
N LYS A 20 -17.33 -8.21 -37.05
CA LYS A 20 -16.68 -8.22 -38.37
C LYS A 20 -16.41 -6.81 -38.86
N LEU A 21 -17.24 -5.84 -38.44
CA LEU A 21 -17.10 -4.42 -38.72
C LEU A 21 -17.03 -3.65 -37.40
N HIS A 22 -16.02 -2.78 -37.25
CA HIS A 22 -15.82 -2.05 -35.99
C HIS A 22 -16.74 -0.83 -35.85
N ALA A 23 -17.11 -0.20 -36.96
CA ALA A 23 -17.93 0.99 -36.97
C ALA A 23 -18.74 1.06 -38.27
N PHE A 24 -19.97 1.56 -38.17
CA PHE A 24 -20.86 1.77 -39.29
C PHE A 24 -21.42 3.19 -39.23
N ILE A 25 -21.33 3.92 -40.34
CA ILE A 25 -21.80 5.30 -40.46
C ILE A 25 -23.05 5.28 -41.33
N TRP A 26 -24.16 5.75 -40.78
CA TRP A 26 -25.46 5.79 -41.46
C TRP A 26 -26.37 6.88 -40.86
N ASP A 27 -27.57 7.02 -41.40
CA ASP A 27 -28.59 7.96 -40.89
C ASP A 27 -28.90 7.71 -39.41
N SER A 28 -28.95 8.79 -38.63
CA SER A 28 -29.14 8.72 -37.18
C SER A 28 -30.47 8.09 -36.78
N ALA A 29 -31.56 8.37 -37.52
CA ALA A 29 -32.88 7.83 -37.20
C ALA A 29 -32.92 6.29 -37.24
N VAL A 30 -32.23 5.68 -38.21
CA VAL A 30 -32.16 4.21 -38.35
C VAL A 30 -31.28 3.62 -37.25
N LEU A 31 -30.14 4.26 -36.95
CA LEU A 31 -29.22 3.78 -35.93
C LEU A 31 -29.78 3.94 -34.51
N GLU A 32 -30.48 5.03 -34.21
CA GLU A 32 -31.14 5.26 -32.92
C GLU A 32 -32.27 4.25 -32.70
N PHE A 33 -33.02 3.90 -33.75
CA PHE A 33 -34.03 2.84 -33.69
C PHE A 33 -33.43 1.45 -33.46
N GLU A 34 -32.34 1.07 -34.14
CA GLU A 34 -31.71 -0.24 -33.92
C GLU A 34 -31.03 -0.33 -32.54
N ALA A 35 -30.43 0.76 -32.07
CA ALA A 35 -29.85 0.84 -30.73
C ALA A 35 -30.92 0.82 -29.63
N SER A 36 -32.12 1.36 -29.88
CA SER A 36 -33.24 1.29 -28.93
C SER A 36 -33.88 -0.11 -28.89
N GLN A 37 -33.92 -0.81 -30.01
CA GLN A 37 -34.49 -2.16 -30.09
C GLN A 37 -33.56 -3.24 -29.51
N LYS A 38 -32.24 -3.10 -29.71
CA LYS A 38 -31.24 -4.06 -29.23
C LYS A 38 -30.12 -3.33 -28.49
N CYS A 39 -30.03 -3.56 -27.19
CA CYS A 39 -29.10 -2.86 -26.30
C CYS A 39 -27.64 -3.35 -26.41
N ASP A 40 -27.27 -4.03 -27.49
CA ASP A 40 -25.91 -4.49 -27.76
C ASP A 40 -25.11 -3.49 -28.62
N LEU A 41 -25.82 -2.55 -29.25
CA LEU A 41 -25.25 -1.51 -30.09
C LEU A 41 -25.45 -0.15 -29.41
N VAL A 42 -24.46 0.73 -29.58
CA VAL A 42 -24.54 2.12 -29.11
C VAL A 42 -24.18 3.06 -30.25
N THR A 43 -24.92 4.16 -30.35
CA THR A 43 -24.55 5.27 -31.22
C THR A 43 -23.55 6.17 -30.48
N THR A 44 -22.54 6.69 -31.17
CA THR A 44 -21.50 7.54 -30.56
C THR A 44 -21.07 8.63 -31.54
N GLY A 45 -20.74 9.81 -31.02
CA GLY A 45 -20.24 10.94 -31.79
C GLY A 45 -21.27 12.06 -32.00
N GLU A 46 -20.83 13.14 -32.66
CA GLU A 46 -21.68 14.27 -33.05
C GLU A 46 -22.26 14.07 -34.45
N LEU A 47 -23.49 14.57 -34.66
CA LEU A 47 -24.15 14.54 -35.95
C LEU A 47 -23.50 15.52 -36.93
N PHE A 48 -22.62 15.01 -37.80
CA PHE A 48 -21.83 15.81 -38.74
C PHE A 48 -22.62 16.27 -39.98
N PHE A 49 -23.72 15.60 -40.32
CA PHE A 49 -24.56 15.93 -41.48
C PHE A 49 -26.04 15.97 -41.09
N ARG A 50 -26.59 17.17 -40.96
CA ARG A 50 -28.00 17.39 -40.61
C ARG A 50 -28.83 17.51 -41.88
N SER A 51 -29.47 16.41 -42.24
CA SER A 51 -30.49 16.36 -43.31
C SER A 51 -31.80 15.81 -42.76
N GLY A 52 -32.91 16.13 -43.43
CA GLY A 52 -34.25 15.70 -43.05
C GLY A 52 -34.93 14.90 -44.15
N PHE A 53 -35.81 13.97 -43.76
CA PHE A 53 -36.65 13.23 -44.68
C PHE A 53 -37.80 14.11 -45.21
N GLY A 54 -38.22 13.86 -46.45
CA GLY A 54 -39.29 14.61 -47.09
C GLY A 54 -40.06 13.78 -48.12
N ILE A 55 -41.28 14.22 -48.43
CA ILE A 55 -42.13 13.57 -49.42
C ILE A 55 -41.85 14.16 -50.81
N GLY A 56 -41.38 13.31 -51.72
CA GLY A 56 -41.10 13.70 -53.11
C GLY A 56 -42.37 13.75 -53.98
N MET A 57 -42.53 14.82 -54.76
CA MET A 57 -43.60 14.99 -55.75
C MET A 57 -43.04 15.58 -57.05
N ARG A 58 -43.73 15.38 -58.18
CA ARG A 58 -43.40 16.05 -59.45
C ARG A 58 -43.49 17.58 -59.28
N LYS A 59 -42.65 18.32 -60.01
CA LYS A 59 -42.43 19.77 -59.85
C LYS A 59 -43.72 20.61 -59.88
N ASP A 60 -44.74 20.17 -60.62
CA ASP A 60 -46.02 20.86 -60.79
C ASP A 60 -47.23 20.08 -60.24
N SER A 61 -47.01 19.25 -59.21
CA SER A 61 -48.11 18.53 -58.56
C SER A 61 -49.06 19.51 -57.84
N PRO A 62 -50.39 19.46 -58.09
CA PRO A 62 -51.35 20.32 -57.40
C PRO A 62 -51.43 20.02 -55.89
N TRP A 63 -50.95 18.85 -55.46
CA TRP A 63 -50.98 18.40 -54.07
C TRP A 63 -49.84 18.96 -53.22
N LYS A 64 -48.81 19.53 -53.85
CA LYS A 64 -47.60 19.98 -53.14
C LYS A 64 -47.93 20.91 -51.98
N GLN A 65 -48.77 21.92 -52.23
CA GLN A 65 -49.14 22.91 -51.23
C GLN A 65 -49.96 22.30 -50.09
N ASN A 66 -50.98 21.50 -50.44
CA ASN A 66 -51.88 20.90 -49.44
C ASN A 66 -51.13 19.93 -48.52
N VAL A 67 -50.22 19.11 -49.07
CA VAL A 67 -49.41 18.17 -48.29
C VAL A 67 -48.44 18.92 -47.38
N SER A 68 -47.76 19.96 -47.87
CA SER A 68 -46.86 20.77 -47.04
C SER A 68 -47.60 21.43 -45.87
N LEU A 69 -48.80 21.97 -46.09
CA LEU A 69 -49.63 22.55 -45.04
C LEU A 69 -50.10 21.48 -44.03
N ALA A 70 -50.46 20.29 -44.49
CA ALA A 70 -50.85 19.19 -43.63
C ALA A 70 -49.69 18.74 -42.72
N ILE A 71 -48.47 18.62 -43.27
CA ILE A 71 -47.26 18.27 -42.49
C ILE A 71 -46.99 19.35 -41.43
N LEU A 72 -47.11 20.63 -41.78
CA LEU A 72 -46.92 21.73 -40.83
C LEU A 72 -47.94 21.63 -39.68
N SER A 73 -49.23 21.45 -40.00
CA SER A 73 -50.28 21.28 -39.00
C SER A 73 -50.05 20.06 -38.11
N SER A 74 -49.54 18.94 -38.66
CA SER A 74 -49.16 17.75 -37.90
C SER A 74 -47.94 17.94 -36.97
N HIS A 75 -47.09 18.92 -37.27
CA HIS A 75 -45.97 19.27 -36.39
C HIS A 75 -46.43 20.24 -35.29
N GLU A 76 -47.34 21.17 -35.60
CA GLU A 76 -47.92 22.11 -34.63
C GLU A 76 -48.83 21.43 -33.60
N ASN A 77 -49.57 20.41 -34.02
CA ASN A 77 -50.50 19.69 -33.14
C ASN A 77 -49.84 18.57 -32.31
N GLY A 78 -48.54 18.32 -32.48
CA GLY A 78 -47.78 17.28 -31.77
C GLY A 78 -47.95 15.85 -32.32
N PHE A 79 -48.71 15.64 -33.39
CA PHE A 79 -48.93 14.29 -33.94
C PHE A 79 -47.63 13.61 -34.39
N MET A 80 -46.65 14.37 -34.88
CA MET A 80 -45.35 13.83 -35.26
C MET A 80 -44.56 13.32 -34.03
N GLU A 81 -44.69 13.98 -32.88
CA GLU A 81 -44.04 13.55 -31.63
C GLU A 81 -44.64 12.25 -31.10
N ASP A 82 -45.97 12.10 -31.19
CA ASP A 82 -46.66 10.86 -30.84
C ASP A 82 -46.19 9.67 -31.69
N LEU A 83 -45.96 9.91 -32.99
CA LEU A 83 -45.42 8.90 -33.90
C LEU A 83 -43.98 8.51 -33.53
N ASP A 84 -43.11 9.48 -33.25
CA ASP A 84 -41.73 9.22 -32.82
C ASP A 84 -41.70 8.37 -31.55
N LYS A 85 -42.51 8.75 -30.56
CA LYS A 85 -42.61 8.00 -29.30
C LYS A 85 -43.14 6.58 -29.49
N THR A 86 -44.12 6.40 -30.37
CA THR A 86 -44.77 5.10 -30.60
C THR A 86 -43.89 4.14 -31.41
N TRP A 87 -43.17 4.64 -32.41
CA TRP A 87 -42.47 3.80 -33.38
C TRP A 87 -40.95 3.79 -33.23
N VAL A 88 -40.32 4.88 -32.79
CA VAL A 88 -38.86 5.02 -32.71
C VAL A 88 -38.36 4.73 -31.29
N ARG A 89 -39.04 5.29 -30.28
CA ARG A 89 -38.65 5.18 -28.86
C ARG A 89 -39.50 4.19 -28.07
N TYR A 90 -40.03 3.16 -28.73
CA TYR A 90 -40.91 2.17 -28.09
C TYR A 90 -40.24 1.42 -26.94
N GLN A 91 -38.96 1.12 -27.08
CA GLN A 91 -38.17 0.42 -26.07
C GLN A 91 -37.01 1.30 -25.66
N GLU A 92 -37.09 1.85 -24.46
CA GLU A 92 -35.93 2.48 -23.84
C GLU A 92 -35.01 1.35 -23.39
N CYS A 93 -33.92 1.13 -24.13
CA CYS A 93 -32.75 0.48 -23.57
C CYS A 93 -32.31 1.34 -22.39
N ASP A 94 -32.83 0.99 -21.22
CA ASP A 94 -32.40 1.58 -19.97
C ASP A 94 -30.88 1.46 -19.97
N SER A 95 -30.19 2.59 -19.85
CA SER A 95 -28.73 2.65 -19.77
C SER A 95 -28.26 2.07 -18.43
N ARG A 96 -28.69 0.84 -18.15
CA ARG A 96 -28.32 -0.06 -17.06
C ARG A 96 -27.13 -0.96 -17.44
N SER A 97 -26.38 -0.58 -18.47
CA SER A 97 -25.02 -1.06 -18.74
C SER A 97 -24.15 0.17 -19.04
N ASN A 98 -23.90 1.03 -18.07
CA ASN A 98 -23.05 0.70 -16.95
C ASN A 98 -23.83 0.81 -15.64
N ALA A 99 -24.37 -0.29 -15.11
CA ALA A 99 -24.37 -0.41 -13.65
C ALA A 99 -22.93 -0.05 -13.22
N PRO A 100 -22.70 1.05 -12.47
CA PRO A 100 -21.38 1.64 -12.29
C PRO A 100 -20.47 0.55 -11.75
N ALA A 101 -19.65 -0.04 -12.63
CA ALA A 101 -18.94 -1.30 -12.46
C ALA A 101 -19.32 -1.96 -11.14
N THR A 102 -20.51 -2.60 -11.07
CA THR A 102 -21.15 -3.11 -9.84
C THR A 102 -20.06 -3.51 -8.88
N LEU A 103 -19.81 -2.75 -7.79
CA LEU A 103 -18.61 -2.82 -6.94
C LEU A 103 -17.99 -4.23 -6.94
N THR A 104 -17.19 -4.54 -7.96
CA THR A 104 -16.82 -5.92 -8.27
C THR A 104 -15.47 -6.13 -7.65
N PHE A 105 -15.13 -7.39 -7.39
CA PHE A 105 -13.87 -7.75 -6.73
C PHE A 105 -12.63 -7.08 -7.37
N GLU A 106 -12.73 -6.78 -8.67
CA GLU A 106 -11.72 -6.08 -9.47
C GLU A 106 -11.49 -4.62 -9.04
N ASN A 107 -12.54 -3.88 -8.68
CA ASN A 107 -12.42 -2.50 -8.19
C ASN A 107 -11.89 -2.43 -6.75
N MET A 108 -12.06 -3.50 -5.96
CA MET A 108 -11.51 -3.64 -4.60
C MET A 108 -10.16 -4.36 -4.55
N ALA A 109 -9.61 -4.75 -5.72
CA ALA A 109 -8.32 -5.43 -5.81
C ALA A 109 -7.19 -4.62 -5.17
N GLY A 110 -7.27 -3.29 -5.21
CA GLY A 110 -6.29 -2.40 -4.56
C GLY A 110 -6.18 -2.62 -3.04
N VAL A 111 -7.32 -2.86 -2.36
CA VAL A 111 -7.32 -3.12 -0.90
C VAL A 111 -6.68 -4.48 -0.60
N PHE A 112 -7.00 -5.51 -1.38
CA PHE A 112 -6.38 -6.83 -1.22
C PHE A 112 -4.87 -6.81 -1.47
N MET A 113 -4.42 -6.05 -2.48
CA MET A 113 -2.99 -5.87 -2.77
C MET A 113 -2.25 -5.14 -1.65
N LEU A 114 -2.87 -4.13 -1.02
CA LEU A 114 -2.29 -3.44 0.15
C LEU A 114 -2.16 -4.38 1.35
N VAL A 115 -3.20 -5.17 1.64
CA VAL A 115 -3.15 -6.15 2.75
C VAL A 115 -2.09 -7.22 2.49
N ALA A 116 -2.05 -7.79 1.29
CA ALA A 116 -1.04 -8.78 0.91
C ALA A 116 0.39 -8.19 1.00
N GLY A 117 0.59 -6.98 0.50
CA GLY A 117 1.86 -6.26 0.61
C GLY A 117 2.28 -6.01 2.06
N GLY A 118 1.33 -5.63 2.92
CA GLY A 118 1.56 -5.44 4.35
C GLY A 118 2.00 -6.71 5.08
N ILE A 119 1.41 -7.86 4.73
CA ILE A 119 1.80 -9.16 5.28
C ILE A 119 3.24 -9.51 4.86
N VAL A 120 3.56 -9.36 3.57
CA VAL A 120 4.91 -9.65 3.04
C VAL A 120 5.96 -8.73 3.68
N ALA A 121 5.69 -7.42 3.76
CA ALA A 121 6.58 -6.45 4.41
C ALA A 121 6.75 -6.75 5.90
N GLY A 122 5.67 -7.13 6.59
CA GLY A 122 5.71 -7.52 8.01
C GLY A 122 6.60 -8.74 8.25
N ILE A 123 6.47 -9.79 7.43
CA ILE A 123 7.33 -10.98 7.51
C ILE A 123 8.80 -10.60 7.28
N PHE A 124 9.08 -9.70 6.32
CA PHE A 124 10.43 -9.24 6.03
C PHE A 124 11.04 -8.46 7.20
N LEU A 125 10.28 -7.54 7.81
CA LEU A 125 10.72 -6.77 8.98
C LEU A 125 11.00 -7.68 10.19
N ILE A 126 10.15 -8.70 10.41
CA ILE A 126 10.37 -9.69 11.48
C ILE A 126 11.69 -10.43 11.25
N PHE A 127 11.97 -10.86 10.02
CA PHE A 127 13.20 -11.57 9.70
C PHE A 127 14.45 -10.69 9.93
N ILE A 128 14.40 -9.43 9.51
CA ILE A 128 15.49 -8.45 9.73
C ILE A 128 15.73 -8.24 11.23
N GLU A 129 14.67 -8.02 12.01
CA GLU A 129 14.76 -7.77 13.45
C GLU A 129 15.37 -8.97 14.18
N ILE A 130 14.98 -10.19 13.81
CA ILE A 130 15.56 -11.42 14.38
C ILE A 130 17.04 -11.52 14.01
N ALA A 131 17.40 -11.31 12.74
CA ALA A 131 18.80 -11.37 12.31
C ALA A 131 19.66 -10.32 13.05
N TYR A 132 19.15 -9.09 13.19
CA TYR A 132 19.83 -8.02 13.90
C TYR A 132 20.02 -8.34 15.39
N LYS A 133 18.96 -8.81 16.07
CA LYS A 133 19.03 -9.25 17.47
C LYS A 133 20.02 -10.39 17.66
N ARG A 134 19.95 -11.44 16.83
CA ARG A 134 20.88 -12.58 16.93
C ARG A 134 22.34 -12.16 16.69
N HIS A 135 22.60 -11.27 15.74
CA HIS A 135 23.95 -10.78 15.49
C HIS A 135 24.48 -9.91 16.65
N LYS A 136 23.64 -9.05 17.22
CA LYS A 136 23.98 -8.24 18.39
C LYS A 136 24.20 -9.11 19.63
N ASP A 137 23.36 -10.12 19.85
CA ASP A 137 23.50 -11.05 20.98
C ASP A 137 24.73 -11.94 20.84
N ALA A 138 25.07 -12.40 19.63
CA ALA A 138 26.30 -13.11 19.36
C ALA A 138 27.53 -12.25 19.68
N ARG A 139 27.54 -10.97 19.25
CA ARG A 139 28.61 -10.03 19.63
C ARG A 139 28.69 -9.77 21.14
N ARG A 140 27.54 -9.61 21.82
CA ARG A 140 27.51 -9.45 23.28
C ARG A 140 28.09 -10.67 23.99
N LYS A 141 27.70 -11.88 23.58
CA LYS A 141 28.22 -13.14 24.15
C LYS A 141 29.73 -13.27 23.96
N GLN A 142 30.25 -12.96 22.78
CA GLN A 142 31.69 -12.95 22.51
C GLN A 142 32.44 -11.95 23.41
N MET A 143 31.92 -10.73 23.56
CA MET A 143 32.50 -9.70 24.41
C MET A 143 32.50 -10.11 25.90
N GLN A 144 31.43 -10.74 26.37
CA GLN A 144 31.31 -11.26 27.74
C GLN A 144 32.33 -12.36 28.02
N LEU A 145 32.53 -13.30 27.09
CA LEU A 145 33.53 -14.36 27.22
C LEU A 145 34.96 -13.81 27.22
N ALA A 146 35.26 -12.84 26.35
CA ALA A 146 36.56 -12.17 26.31
C ALA A 146 36.84 -11.40 27.63
N PHE A 147 35.85 -10.67 28.16
CA PHE A 147 36.00 -9.96 29.43
C PHE A 147 36.17 -10.91 30.62
N ALA A 148 35.43 -12.03 30.64
CA ALA A 148 35.59 -13.06 31.65
C ALA A 148 37.00 -13.67 31.62
N ALA A 149 37.53 -14.01 30.44
CA ALA A 149 38.89 -14.52 30.29
C ALA A 149 39.96 -13.51 30.76
N VAL A 150 39.79 -12.23 30.43
CA VAL A 150 40.69 -11.15 30.88
C VAL A 150 40.68 -11.00 32.40
N ASN A 151 39.51 -11.08 33.04
CA ASN A 151 39.41 -10.99 34.50
C ASN A 151 40.09 -12.16 35.22
N VAL A 152 39.97 -13.38 34.68
CA VAL A 152 40.67 -14.56 35.21
C VAL A 152 42.19 -14.41 35.06
N TRP A 153 42.66 -13.98 33.89
CA TRP A 153 44.09 -13.72 33.67
C TRP A 153 44.65 -12.66 34.62
N ARG A 154 43.90 -11.56 34.83
CA ARG A 154 44.27 -10.48 35.75
C ARG A 154 44.41 -10.99 37.20
N LYS A 155 43.49 -11.83 37.67
CA LYS A 155 43.57 -12.44 39.01
C LYS A 155 44.80 -13.33 39.16
N ASN A 156 45.06 -14.20 38.18
CA ASN A 156 46.24 -15.07 38.19
C ASN A 156 47.55 -14.27 38.19
N LEU A 157 47.59 -13.11 37.51
CA LEU A 157 48.77 -12.25 37.50
C LEU A 157 48.98 -11.55 38.86
N GLN A 158 47.91 -11.11 39.51
CA GLN A 158 47.98 -10.52 40.85
C GLN A 158 48.44 -11.53 41.90
N ASP A 159 47.95 -12.77 41.84
CA ASP A 159 48.39 -13.86 42.73
C ASP A 159 49.87 -14.20 42.51
N ARG A 160 50.37 -14.14 41.27
CA ARG A 160 51.80 -14.31 40.99
C ARG A 160 52.63 -13.15 41.55
N LYS A 161 52.13 -11.92 41.44
CA LYS A 161 52.81 -10.73 41.98
C LYS A 161 52.87 -10.77 43.51
N SER A 162 51.77 -11.11 44.19
CA SER A 162 51.74 -11.23 45.65
C SER A 162 52.63 -12.36 46.17
N ARG A 163 52.72 -13.50 45.46
CA ARG A 163 53.68 -14.57 45.78
C ARG A 163 55.13 -14.12 45.60
N ALA A 164 55.45 -13.42 44.52
CA ALA A 164 56.80 -12.89 44.30
C ALA A 164 57.19 -11.82 45.33
N GLU A 165 56.25 -10.96 45.73
CA GLU A 165 56.46 -9.97 46.80
C GLU A 165 56.61 -10.64 48.18
N ALA A 166 55.88 -11.74 48.45
CA ALA A 166 56.06 -12.54 49.65
C ALA A 166 57.40 -13.29 49.69
N GLU A 167 57.88 -13.80 48.55
CA GLU A 167 59.22 -14.40 48.41
C GLU A 167 60.33 -13.34 48.57
N SER A 168 60.14 -12.13 48.05
CA SER A 168 61.06 -11.00 48.26
C SER A 168 61.10 -10.57 49.73
N GLN A 169 59.96 -10.49 50.42
CA GLN A 169 59.92 -10.14 51.86
C GLN A 169 60.48 -11.23 52.76
N THR A 170 60.32 -12.51 52.42
CA THR A 170 60.92 -13.62 53.17
C THR A 170 62.42 -13.74 52.94
N SER A 171 62.91 -13.48 51.72
CA SER A 171 64.34 -13.37 51.44
C SER A 171 64.98 -12.18 52.19
N PHE A 172 64.33 -11.00 52.20
CA PHE A 172 64.82 -9.84 52.96
C PHE A 172 64.81 -10.07 54.47
N ARG A 173 63.77 -10.73 55.01
CA ARG A 173 63.69 -11.12 56.43
C ARG A 173 64.76 -12.15 56.83
N SER A 174 65.20 -13.01 55.92
CA SER A 174 66.28 -13.97 56.19
C SER A 174 67.67 -13.31 56.27
N ILE A 175 67.87 -12.16 55.62
CA ILE A 175 69.14 -11.42 55.62
C ILE A 175 69.25 -10.47 56.82
N THR A 176 68.13 -9.94 57.35
CA THR A 176 68.15 -9.05 58.53
C THR A 176 68.03 -9.76 59.88
N ALA A 177 67.86 -11.09 59.91
CA ALA A 177 67.68 -11.87 61.15
C ALA A 177 68.99 -12.42 61.76
N THR A 178 70.15 -11.85 61.41
CA THR A 178 71.44 -12.14 62.05
C THR A 178 72.11 -10.88 62.59
N SER A 179 71.38 -10.02 63.29
CA SER A 179 71.99 -9.11 64.27
C SER A 179 70.96 -8.63 65.28
N ASP A 180 71.37 -8.69 66.55
CA ASP A 180 70.79 -8.01 67.70
C ASP A 180 69.66 -8.73 68.47
N LEU A 181 70.15 -9.70 69.23
CA LEU A 181 69.64 -10.02 70.56
C LEU A 181 69.83 -8.81 71.50
N LYS A 182 68.77 -8.49 72.28
CA LYS A 182 68.79 -7.91 73.65
C LYS A 182 68.59 -6.38 73.80
N ARG A 183 67.42 -5.97 74.34
CA ARG A 183 67.26 -5.44 75.72
C ARG A 183 65.79 -5.19 76.08
N ARG A 184 65.47 -5.44 77.36
CA ARG A 184 64.21 -5.25 78.10
C ARG A 184 63.78 -3.77 78.21
N VAL A 185 62.49 -3.52 78.44
CA VAL A 185 61.87 -2.85 79.64
C VAL A 185 60.57 -2.06 79.28
N ALA A 186 59.48 -2.46 79.95
CA ALA A 186 58.32 -1.77 80.55
C ALA A 186 57.65 -0.49 79.97
N SER A 187 56.31 -0.54 80.05
CA SER A 187 55.35 0.48 80.52
C SER A 187 54.77 1.51 79.53
N GLY A 188 53.43 1.69 79.59
CA GLY A 188 52.76 2.96 79.26
C GLY A 188 51.51 2.86 78.38
N ASP A 189 50.39 3.30 78.94
CA ASP A 189 49.06 3.50 78.33
C ASP A 189 49.03 4.36 77.05
N ALA A 190 48.01 4.15 76.20
CA ALA A 190 47.05 5.19 75.77
C ALA A 190 46.17 4.70 74.60
N THR A 191 44.85 4.67 74.83
CA THR A 191 43.81 4.85 73.79
C THR A 191 43.89 6.28 73.22
N PRO A 192 43.47 6.54 71.96
CA PRO A 192 42.10 7.08 71.78
C PRO A 192 41.41 6.75 70.42
N TYR A 193 40.07 6.62 70.46
CA TYR A 193 39.12 7.02 69.40
C TYR A 193 38.70 8.50 69.64
N PRO A 194 37.79 9.19 68.90
CA PRO A 194 37.05 8.96 67.62
C PRO A 194 37.25 10.17 66.64
N THR A 195 36.61 10.39 65.47
CA THR A 195 35.20 10.69 65.09
C THR A 195 35.14 10.75 63.55
N ASP A 196 34.20 10.13 62.83
CA ASP A 196 32.79 10.49 62.54
C ASP A 196 32.60 11.50 61.38
N ILE A 197 31.45 11.34 60.69
CA ILE A 197 30.66 12.31 59.91
C ILE A 197 30.66 12.20 58.36
N THR A 198 29.64 11.46 57.91
CA THR A 198 28.64 11.72 56.85
C THR A 198 29.02 11.91 55.37
N GLY A 199 28.23 11.21 54.53
CA GLY A 199 28.03 11.48 53.11
C GLY A 199 26.89 10.61 52.57
N GLN A 200 25.68 10.83 53.08
CA GLN A 200 24.44 10.22 52.62
C GLN A 200 24.03 10.87 51.28
N LEU A 201 23.83 10.07 50.23
CA LEU A 201 22.94 10.41 49.13
C LEU A 201 22.10 9.18 48.83
N ASN A 202 20.94 9.14 49.49
CA ASN A 202 19.79 8.36 49.09
C ASN A 202 19.10 9.08 47.92
N LEU A 203 18.79 8.34 46.87
CA LEU A 203 17.64 8.59 45.98
C LEU A 203 17.20 7.23 45.40
N SER A 204 16.40 6.53 46.21
CA SER A 204 15.17 5.85 45.79
C SER A 204 14.38 6.76 44.82
N ASP A 205 13.69 6.33 43.76
CA ASP A 205 13.00 5.07 43.51
C ASP A 205 12.54 5.01 42.00
N PRO A 206 11.61 4.14 41.53
CA PRO A 206 11.79 3.34 40.32
C PRO A 206 10.83 3.72 39.18
N SER A 207 11.05 3.18 37.97
CA SER A 207 9.96 3.07 36.99
C SER A 207 9.99 1.71 36.28
N VAL A 208 9.01 0.92 36.69
CA VAL A 208 8.58 -0.37 36.18
C VAL A 208 7.92 -0.19 34.81
N SER A 209 8.43 -0.96 33.85
CA SER A 209 7.70 -1.83 32.92
C SER A 209 6.19 -1.57 32.75
N THR A 210 5.77 -1.35 31.50
CA THR A 210 4.42 -1.66 31.04
C THR A 210 4.49 -2.63 29.86
N VAL A 211 3.82 -3.76 30.07
CA VAL A 211 3.43 -4.79 29.12
C VAL A 211 1.91 -4.82 29.17
N VAL A 212 1.29 -5.07 28.00
CA VAL A 212 -0.13 -5.02 27.60
C VAL A 212 -0.59 -3.64 27.14
#